data_AF-A0A9N9SK52-F1
#
_entry.id   AF-A0A9N9SK52-F1
#
_cell.length_a   1.000
_cell.length_b   1.000
_cell.length_c   1.000
_cell.angle_alpha   90.00
_cell.angle_beta   90.00
_cell.angle_gamma   90.00
#
_symmetry.space_group_name_H-M   'P 1'
#
loop_
_entity.id
_entity.type
_entity.pdbx_description
1 polymer ?
#
loop_
_entity_poly.entity_id
_entity_poly.type
_entity_poly.pdbx_seq_one_letter_code
_entity_poly.pdbx_strand_id
1 'polypeptide(L)'
;MSDFLHLEEFLKTAQEEDLFAIVRAGPFICAEFEFGGFPSWLLRDDHLEVRTNNQQYMNYVARFFNILIPILAALQFTKGGPILMLQVENEYANGSQKKSTAYLEFLRELMLNNGKKKVFLFLVPH
;
A
#
# COMPACT_ATOMS: atom_id res chain seq x y z
N MET A 1 -23.68 -2.84 5.25
CA MET A 1 -22.22 -2.89 5.01
C MET A 1 -22.06 -3.12 3.51
N SER A 2 -21.04 -2.55 2.86
CA SER A 2 -20.84 -2.76 1.40
C SER A 2 -20.24 -4.14 1.15
N ASP A 3 -20.85 -4.93 0.29
CA ASP A 3 -20.44 -6.31 -0.02
C ASP A 3 -19.03 -6.41 -0.65
N PHE A 4 -18.43 -5.28 -1.06
CA PHE A 4 -17.17 -5.24 -1.80
C PHE A 4 -15.93 -4.86 -0.99
N LEU A 5 -16.06 -4.66 0.33
CA LEU A 5 -14.95 -4.17 1.16
C LEU A 5 -14.34 -5.24 2.08
N HIS A 6 -14.64 -6.52 1.85
CA HIS A 6 -14.19 -7.65 2.66
C HIS A 6 -12.81 -8.17 2.21
N LEU A 7 -11.77 -7.36 2.40
CA LEU A 7 -10.39 -7.68 1.98
C LEU A 7 -9.85 -8.99 2.59
N GLU A 8 -10.11 -9.23 3.89
CA GLU A 8 -9.64 -10.45 4.55
C GLU A 8 -10.30 -11.70 3.98
N GLU A 9 -11.60 -11.63 3.69
CA GLU A 9 -12.36 -12.72 3.11
C GLU A 9 -11.87 -13.03 1.70
N PHE A 10 -11.69 -11.99 0.86
CA PHE A 10 -11.13 -12.15 -0.48
C PHE A 10 -9.78 -12.89 -0.47
N LEU A 11 -8.88 -12.53 0.45
CA LEU A 11 -7.59 -13.18 0.59
C LEU A 11 -7.73 -14.61 1.13
N LYS A 12 -8.61 -14.85 2.11
CA LYS A 12 -8.87 -16.20 2.63
C LYS A 12 -9.47 -17.12 1.58
N THR A 13 -10.37 -16.63 0.73
CA THR A 13 -10.87 -17.40 -0.42
C THR A 13 -9.73 -17.78 -1.37
N ALA A 14 -8.80 -16.86 -1.66
CA ALA A 14 -7.62 -17.23 -2.45
C ALA A 14 -6.80 -18.34 -1.77
N GLN A 15 -6.67 -18.32 -0.44
CA GLN A 15 -6.01 -19.39 0.31
C GLN A 15 -6.75 -20.73 0.21
N GLU A 16 -8.08 -20.72 0.31
CA GLU A 16 -8.94 -21.92 0.21
C GLU A 16 -8.85 -22.58 -1.18
N GLU A 17 -8.54 -21.79 -2.21
CA GLU A 17 -8.30 -22.25 -3.58
C GLU A 17 -6.81 -22.56 -3.87
N ASP A 18 -5.99 -22.74 -2.82
CA ASP A 18 -4.55 -23.01 -2.91
C ASP A 18 -3.73 -21.95 -3.68
N LEU A 19 -4.19 -20.70 -3.70
CA LEU A 19 -3.50 -19.57 -4.34
C LEU A 19 -2.69 -18.74 -3.35
N PHE A 20 -1.52 -18.30 -3.81
CA PHE A 20 -0.73 -17.27 -3.14
C PHE A 20 -1.09 -15.87 -3.62
N ALA A 21 -0.92 -14.89 -2.73
CA ALA A 21 -1.19 -13.49 -3.03
C ALA A 21 0.09 -12.63 -3.02
N ILE A 22 0.21 -11.79 -4.04
CA ILE A 22 1.12 -10.64 -4.08
C ILE A 22 0.25 -9.39 -4.00
N VAL A 23 0.32 -8.67 -2.88
CA VAL A 23 -0.59 -7.55 -2.62
C VAL A 23 0.09 -6.22 -2.95
N ARG A 24 -0.60 -5.38 -3.74
CA ARG A 24 -0.16 -4.04 -4.14
C ARG A 24 -1.03 -3.00 -3.43
N ALA A 25 -0.67 -2.69 -2.18
CA ALA A 25 -1.51 -1.90 -1.27
C ALA A 25 -1.44 -0.37 -1.47
N GLY A 26 -0.57 0.12 -2.35
CA GLY A 26 -0.42 1.54 -2.65
C GLY A 26 0.70 2.23 -1.84
N PRO A 27 0.53 3.51 -1.44
CA PRO A 27 -0.72 4.26 -1.36
C PRO A 27 -1.24 4.78 -2.72
N PHE A 28 -0.37 4.87 -3.73
CA PHE A 28 -0.74 5.05 -5.12
C PHE A 28 -0.69 3.70 -5.84
N ILE A 29 -1.72 3.35 -6.61
CA ILE A 29 -1.79 2.05 -7.32
C ILE A 29 -1.86 2.17 -8.84
N CYS A 30 -2.03 3.38 -9.37
CA CYS A 30 -2.38 3.60 -10.78
C CYS A 30 -3.64 2.80 -11.16
N ALA A 31 -3.47 1.66 -11.85
CA ALA A 31 -4.49 0.72 -12.26
C ALA A 31 -5.60 1.32 -13.14
N GLU A 32 -5.28 2.42 -13.86
CA GLU A 32 -6.25 3.18 -14.66
C GLU A 32 -7.52 3.54 -13.84
N PHE A 33 -7.35 3.66 -12.52
CA PHE A 33 -8.39 3.94 -11.58
C PHE A 33 -8.45 5.43 -11.27
N GLU A 34 -9.62 5.92 -10.82
CA GLU A 34 -9.81 7.33 -10.51
C GLU A 34 -8.72 7.83 -9.55
N PHE A 35 -8.03 8.89 -9.98
CA PHE A 35 -6.91 9.51 -9.27
C PHE A 35 -5.84 8.51 -8.77
N GLY A 36 -5.65 7.39 -9.49
CA GLY A 36 -4.69 6.34 -9.16
C GLY A 36 -4.93 5.65 -7.82
N GLY A 37 -6.19 5.62 -7.38
CA GLY A 37 -6.64 5.05 -6.10
C GLY A 37 -6.65 6.03 -4.94
N PHE A 38 -6.22 7.28 -5.15
CA PHE A 38 -6.28 8.28 -4.09
C PHE A 38 -7.71 8.77 -3.85
N PRO A 39 -8.08 9.03 -2.58
CA PRO A 39 -9.33 9.70 -2.29
C PRO A 39 -9.37 11.12 -2.87
N SER A 40 -10.49 11.48 -3.52
CA SER A 40 -10.68 12.79 -4.16
C SER A 40 -10.57 13.98 -3.20
N TRP A 41 -10.76 13.78 -1.88
CA TRP A 41 -10.62 14.86 -0.90
C TRP A 41 -9.18 15.40 -0.78
N LEU A 42 -8.16 14.66 -1.28
CA LEU A 42 -6.80 15.16 -1.38
C LEU A 42 -6.68 16.33 -2.38
N LEU A 43 -7.60 16.43 -3.35
CA LEU A 43 -7.65 17.51 -4.34
C LEU A 43 -8.25 18.82 -3.79
N ARG A 44 -8.69 18.85 -2.53
CA ARG A 44 -9.20 20.09 -1.91
C ARG A 44 -8.10 21.08 -1.54
N ASP A 45 -6.87 20.61 -1.51
CA ASP A 45 -5.67 21.40 -1.21
C ASP A 45 -4.79 21.41 -2.47
N ASP A 46 -4.88 22.47 -3.26
CA ASP A 46 -4.14 22.62 -4.52
C ASP A 46 -2.61 22.68 -4.31
N HIS A 47 -2.16 22.85 -3.06
CA HIS A 47 -0.74 22.88 -2.70
C HIS A 47 -0.23 21.53 -2.18
N LEU A 48 -1.11 20.52 -2.05
CA LEU A 48 -0.74 19.21 -1.56
C LEU A 48 0.00 18.41 -2.65
N GLU A 49 1.31 18.26 -2.48
CA GLU A 49 2.13 17.42 -3.35
C GLU A 49 1.98 15.94 -2.96
N VAL A 50 1.19 15.19 -3.73
CA VAL A 50 1.07 13.72 -3.57
C VAL A 50 2.30 13.00 -4.13
N ARG A 51 2.57 11.80 -3.60
CA ARG A 51 3.72 10.95 -3.97
C ARG A 51 5.09 11.65 -3.77
N THR A 52 5.17 12.60 -2.84
CA THR A 52 6.42 13.25 -2.42
C THR A 52 6.63 13.09 -0.91
N ASN A 53 7.69 13.70 -0.37
CA ASN A 53 7.93 13.79 1.07
C ASN A 53 7.22 15.01 1.71
N ASN A 54 6.15 15.52 1.10
CA ASN A 54 5.28 16.49 1.76
C ASN A 54 4.72 15.89 3.06
N GLN A 55 4.93 16.57 4.19
CA GLN A 55 4.62 16.03 5.51
C GLN A 55 3.11 15.80 5.70
N GLN A 56 2.25 16.67 5.17
CA GLN A 56 0.81 16.52 5.28
C GLN A 56 0.32 15.31 4.49
N TYR A 57 0.83 15.11 3.28
CA TYR A 57 0.57 13.90 2.50
C TYR A 57 1.06 12.62 3.21
N MET A 58 2.30 12.61 3.71
CA MET A 58 2.85 11.47 4.45
C MET A 58 2.03 11.14 5.71
N ASN A 59 1.49 12.16 6.41
CA ASN A 59 0.61 11.95 7.56
C ASN A 59 -0.72 11.28 7.15
N TYR A 60 -1.28 11.63 5.98
CA TYR A 60 -2.48 10.96 5.46
C TYR A 60 -2.20 9.50 5.08
N VAL A 61 -1.07 9.23 4.42
CA VAL A 61 -0.64 7.87 4.12
C VAL A 61 -0.43 7.06 5.40
N ALA A 62 0.22 7.64 6.42
CA ALA A 62 0.38 7.01 7.72
C ALA A 62 -0.96 6.60 8.34
N ARG A 63 -1.96 7.49 8.32
CA ARG A 63 -3.29 7.18 8.85
C ARG A 63 -3.93 5.98 8.14
N PHE A 64 -3.80 5.91 6.81
CA PHE A 64 -4.32 4.79 6.03
C PHE A 64 -3.58 3.49 6.33
N PHE A 65 -2.24 3.50 6.29
CA PHE A 65 -1.42 2.30 6.49
C PHE A 65 -1.41 1.79 7.93
N ASN A 66 -1.61 2.65 8.92
CA ASN A 66 -1.79 2.24 10.32
C ASN A 66 -3.03 1.36 10.52
N ILE A 67 -3.99 1.38 9.59
CA ILE A 67 -5.17 0.50 9.60
C ILE A 67 -4.97 -0.68 8.66
N LEU A 68 -4.55 -0.43 7.41
CA LEU A 68 -4.47 -1.46 6.38
C LEU A 68 -3.37 -2.49 6.64
N ILE A 69 -2.17 -2.04 7.02
CA ILE A 69 -1.01 -2.94 7.09
C ILE A 69 -1.14 -3.99 8.19
N PRO A 70 -1.67 -3.70 9.41
CA PRO A 70 -1.91 -4.74 10.41
C PRO A 70 -2.83 -5.88 9.93
N ILE A 71 -3.86 -5.55 9.14
CA ILE A 71 -4.80 -6.52 8.55
C ILE A 71 -4.05 -7.44 7.58
N LEU A 72 -3.32 -6.86 6.61
CA LEU A 72 -2.50 -7.63 5.67
C LEU A 72 -1.41 -8.43 6.39
N ALA A 73 -0.81 -7.88 7.44
CA ALA A 73 0.26 -8.52 8.17
C ALA A 73 -0.21 -9.77 8.93
N ALA A 74 -1.49 -9.90 9.28
CA ALA A 74 -2.06 -11.10 9.87
C ALA A 74 -2.17 -12.26 8.86
N LEU A 75 -2.30 -11.93 7.56
CA LEU A 75 -2.50 -12.88 6.46
C LEU A 75 -1.21 -13.23 5.71
N GLN A 76 -0.06 -12.90 6.28
CA GLN A 76 1.23 -13.27 5.72
C GLN A 76 1.46 -14.77 5.76
N PHE A 77 2.16 -15.28 4.75
CA PHE A 77 2.58 -16.67 4.64
C PHE A 77 3.38 -17.15 5.86
N THR A 78 4.23 -16.29 6.42
CA THR A 78 4.98 -16.60 7.65
C THR A 78 4.11 -16.77 8.89
N LYS A 79 2.82 -16.42 8.82
CA LYS A 79 1.80 -16.58 9.85
C LYS A 79 0.70 -17.57 9.43
N GLY A 80 0.90 -18.31 8.35
CA GLY A 80 -0.06 -19.29 7.83
C GLY A 80 -1.13 -18.71 6.90
N GLY A 81 -0.99 -17.47 6.43
CA GLY A 81 -1.90 -16.89 5.43
C GLY A 81 -1.38 -16.97 3.98
N PRO A 82 -2.10 -16.41 3.00
CA PRO A 82 -1.76 -16.54 1.57
C PRO A 82 -0.76 -15.50 1.06
N ILE A 83 -0.50 -14.43 1.80
CA ILE A 83 0.31 -13.30 1.30
C ILE A 83 1.80 -13.65 1.33
N LEU A 84 2.40 -13.77 0.14
CA LEU A 84 3.84 -13.95 -0.01
C LEU A 84 4.59 -12.62 0.07
N MET A 85 4.09 -11.58 -0.60
CA MET A 85 4.80 -10.31 -0.77
C MET A 85 3.85 -9.11 -0.76
N LEU A 86 4.34 -7.98 -0.28
CA LEU A 86 3.70 -6.68 -0.44
C LEU A 86 4.57 -5.76 -1.32
N GLN A 87 3.94 -5.10 -2.28
CA GLN A 87 4.60 -4.06 -3.06
C GLN A 87 4.57 -2.73 -2.30
N VAL A 88 5.69 -2.02 -2.31
CA VAL A 88 5.78 -0.63 -1.82
C VAL A 88 5.59 0.31 -3.01
N GLU A 89 4.59 1.21 -2.94
CA GLU A 89 4.29 2.16 -4.01
C GLU A 89 3.96 1.46 -5.36
N ASN A 90 3.89 2.23 -6.44
CA ASN A 90 3.58 1.77 -7.79
C ASN A 90 4.33 2.60 -8.83
N GLU A 91 5.27 1.96 -9.53
CA GLU A 91 6.03 2.59 -10.62
C GLU A 91 6.57 3.98 -10.24
N TYR A 92 7.20 4.09 -9.07
CA TYR A 92 7.59 5.38 -8.55
C TYR A 92 8.58 6.12 -9.45
N ALA A 93 9.37 5.40 -10.26
CA ALA A 93 10.25 6.02 -11.25
C ALA A 93 9.46 6.78 -12.35
N ASN A 94 8.23 6.36 -12.63
CA ASN A 94 7.36 6.97 -13.63
C ASN A 94 6.60 8.19 -13.07
N GLY A 95 6.37 9.19 -13.91
CA GLY A 95 5.61 10.41 -13.56
C GLY A 95 6.47 11.64 -13.28
N SER A 96 5.84 12.81 -13.35
CA SER A 96 6.48 14.13 -13.32
C SER A 96 6.78 14.67 -11.91
N GLN A 97 6.31 13.99 -10.86
CA GLN A 97 6.54 14.44 -9.48
C GLN A 97 8.02 14.36 -9.11
N LYS A 98 8.46 15.28 -8.25
CA LYS A 98 9.82 15.28 -7.70
C LYS A 98 10.05 14.00 -6.91
N LYS A 99 10.95 13.14 -7.43
CA LYS A 99 11.28 11.86 -6.80
C LYS A 99 11.97 12.11 -5.46
N SER A 100 11.58 11.32 -4.47
CA SER A 100 12.11 11.40 -3.11
C SER A 100 12.38 10.00 -2.57
N THR A 101 13.66 9.68 -2.36
CA THR A 101 14.06 8.45 -1.67
C THR A 101 13.53 8.44 -0.24
N ALA A 102 13.49 9.60 0.43
CA ALA A 102 12.96 9.72 1.78
C ALA A 102 11.48 9.33 1.87
N TYR A 103 10.70 9.60 0.83
CA TYR A 103 9.30 9.14 0.75
C TYR A 103 9.20 7.61 0.64
N LEU A 104 10.02 6.98 -0.23
CA LEU A 104 10.03 5.53 -0.36
C LEU A 104 10.52 4.83 0.93
N GLU A 105 11.55 5.37 1.57
CA GLU A 105 12.05 4.90 2.86
C GLU A 105 10.99 5.03 3.94
N PHE A 106 10.27 6.16 3.98
CA PHE A 106 9.13 6.35 4.87
C PHE A 106 8.05 5.29 4.67
N LEU A 107 7.62 5.02 3.42
CA LEU A 107 6.62 3.98 3.15
C LEU A 107 7.11 2.60 3.59
N ARG A 108 8.35 2.26 3.23
CA ARG A 108 8.96 0.98 3.57
C ARG A 108 9.01 0.81 5.09
N GLU A 109 9.51 1.79 5.82
CA GLU A 109 9.60 1.72 7.28
C GLU A 109 8.22 1.71 7.93
N LEU A 110 7.26 2.47 7.43
CA LEU A 110 5.88 2.45 7.92
C LEU A 110 5.23 1.06 7.74
N MET A 111 5.38 0.43 6.57
CA MET A 111 4.89 -0.92 6.33
C MET A 111 5.60 -1.95 7.21
N LEU A 112 6.92 -1.87 7.32
CA LEU A 112 7.70 -2.72 8.21
C LEU A 112 7.35 -2.52 9.68
N ASN A 113 7.03 -1.29 10.11
CA ASN A 113 6.71 -0.96 11.49
C ASN A 113 5.28 -1.35 11.88
N ASN A 114 4.36 -1.33 10.94
CA ASN A 114 3.02 -1.87 11.15
C ASN A 114 2.97 -3.40 10.92
N GLY A 115 3.98 -3.97 10.27
CA GLY A 115 4.14 -5.41 10.00
C GLY A 115 5.25 -6.13 10.79
N LYS A 116 5.88 -5.49 11.79
CA LYS A 116 7.18 -5.87 12.40
C LYS A 116 7.36 -7.35 12.77
N LYS A 117 8.20 -8.23 12.19
CA LYS A 117 8.83 -8.52 10.89
C LYS A 117 8.92 -10.08 10.94
N LYS A 118 8.53 -10.91 9.95
CA LYS A 118 8.92 -11.01 8.54
C LYS A 118 7.77 -10.69 7.58
N VAL A 119 7.86 -9.57 6.87
CA VAL A 119 7.06 -9.25 5.66
C VAL A 119 8.05 -9.17 4.50
N PHE A 120 7.79 -9.85 3.38
CA PHE A 120 8.60 -9.65 2.17
C PHE A 120 8.08 -8.43 1.41
N LEU A 121 8.92 -7.40 1.33
CA LEU A 121 8.62 -6.18 0.59
C LEU A 121 9.41 -6.17 -0.71
N PHE A 122 8.78 -5.71 -1.79
CA PHE A 122 9.47 -5.42 -3.04
C PHE A 122 9.07 -4.06 -3.60
N LEU A 123 10.00 -3.46 -4.33
CA LEU A 123 9.78 -2.30 -5.19
C LEU A 123 9.81 -2.81 -6.63
N VAL A 124 9.13 -2.14 -7.54
CA VAL A 124 9.28 -2.39 -8.98
C VAL A 124 10.49 -1.59 -9.46
N PRO A 125 11.63 -2.23 -9.81
CA PRO A 125 12.77 -1.52 -10.38
C PRO A 125 12.46 -1.11 -11.83
N HIS A 126 12.88 0.10 -12.19
CA HIS A 126 13.01 0.55 -13.57
C HIS A 126 14.45 1.02 -13.77
#